data_AF-A0A6J8C3E4-F1
#
_entry.id   AF-A0A6J8C3E4-F1
#
_cell.length_a   1.000
_cell.length_b   1.000
_cell.length_c   1.000
_cell.angle_alpha   90.00
_cell.angle_beta   90.00
_cell.angle_gamma   90.00
#
_symmetry.space_group_name_H-M   'P 1'
#
loop_
_entity.id
_entity.type
_entity.pdbx_description
1 polymer ?
#
loop_
_entity_poly.entity_id
_entity_poly.type
_entity_poly.pdbx_seq_one_letter_code
_entity_poly.pdbx_strand_id
1 'polypeptide(L)'
;MSHDVIELARVFVNDYHNIDLKCLPLFRQLMSGMECEPCNRLDKKSSAVQWCMSCHEQLCLECGSYHKALTATKDHSLITTKQYEAILPILKSVEIKCCHHSEKDLEYVCKEHECFCCILCKREKHEACRKVEKIEESISETDLTSELKNMSSRCEHADDNLSKLTYSTDVNMVNLDKAKDEIFHQMEIHGVKINHALDTIENDMKQEINKSFRVEKNKLRKQKNEYRKKKAELEKEQEMIHTMLETDIKSNKHMFLVQRNIQNKLNSNELLVENFVSSFQIIASNCRVGTSIDKESGSVKFTKTIEFNRNHCKFDLQSLPTEDEHEETASSTVEAEGIVPLDKFQKKGSDTEIPDFKISPVSTNYIFNYKRNIFLASTNASSNNVHFIKTISEKSLVVWASSETYLLFFNTESKEESKIYLQYSPSSIAIVDKNTIAVAACRQIVFVNTQTFTCMHIVNIDDHCFGIAFIKNQLFVNCESKGLKVMDVKGNVSKSFKNITGKLQLCLLNSRIIAIAKQGCCSIIFLNISTSSMSTINLPGSEIPNCMTSFGDNILLVSTSNNQVFKVNIDFENWRLIINAICKNDQLYGIDFDKYSNELFLMNKSGCHVYIFDRCKLF
;
A
#
# COMPACT_ATOMS: atom_id res chain seq x y z
N MET A 1 22.85 7.94 -47.25
CA MET A 1 21.75 8.72 -46.67
C MET A 1 20.53 7.82 -46.59
N SER A 2 19.92 7.67 -45.42
CA SER A 2 18.79 6.75 -45.23
C SER A 2 17.51 7.29 -45.87
N HIS A 3 16.70 6.37 -46.37
CA HIS A 3 15.44 6.63 -47.11
C HIS A 3 14.42 7.44 -46.28
N ASP A 4 14.57 7.44 -44.96
CA ASP A 4 13.69 8.11 -43.99
C ASP A 4 13.82 9.65 -44.01
N VAL A 5 14.96 10.18 -44.45
CA VAL A 5 15.18 11.63 -44.55
C VAL A 5 14.46 12.23 -45.77
N ILE A 6 14.23 11.44 -46.82
CA ILE A 6 13.55 11.87 -48.05
C ILE A 6 12.02 11.91 -47.85
N GLU A 7 11.47 11.04 -46.99
CA GLU A 7 10.04 11.08 -46.64
C GLU A 7 9.69 12.27 -45.75
N LEU A 8 10.54 12.61 -44.76
CA LEU A 8 10.34 13.82 -43.95
C LEU A 8 10.40 15.12 -44.79
N ALA A 9 11.25 15.15 -45.81
CA ALA A 9 11.32 16.28 -46.74
C ALA A 9 10.09 16.39 -47.65
N ARG A 10 9.44 15.28 -48.00
CA ARG A 10 8.21 15.29 -48.82
C ARG A 10 6.98 15.76 -48.05
N VAL A 11 6.90 15.48 -46.76
CA VAL A 11 5.80 15.95 -45.90
C VAL A 11 5.88 17.48 -45.70
N PHE A 12 7.09 18.06 -45.66
CA PHE A 12 7.27 19.50 -45.46
C PHE A 12 7.03 20.38 -46.69
N VAL A 13 7.09 19.83 -47.92
CA VAL A 13 7.03 20.62 -49.16
C VAL A 13 5.61 20.89 -49.65
N ASN A 14 4.58 20.18 -49.16
CA ASN A 14 3.24 20.25 -49.75
C ASN A 14 2.29 21.31 -49.16
N ASP A 15 2.59 21.95 -48.02
CA ASP A 15 1.57 22.73 -47.29
C ASP A 15 1.78 24.25 -47.18
N TYR A 16 2.82 24.87 -47.76
CA TYR A 16 2.97 26.33 -47.68
C TYR A 16 3.37 27.00 -49.00
N HIS A 17 2.36 27.44 -49.75
CA HIS A 17 2.48 28.54 -50.70
C HIS A 17 2.51 29.87 -49.94
N ASN A 18 3.68 30.24 -49.40
CA ASN A 18 4.17 31.61 -49.14
C ASN A 18 5.23 31.57 -48.03
N ILE A 19 6.48 31.27 -48.39
CA ILE A 19 7.63 31.57 -47.54
C ILE A 19 8.23 32.88 -48.03
N ASP A 20 8.27 33.86 -47.13
CA ASP A 20 8.96 35.14 -47.32
C ASP A 20 10.46 34.88 -47.57
N LEU A 21 11.00 35.49 -48.63
CA LEU A 21 12.35 35.27 -49.17
C LEU A 21 13.49 35.58 -48.17
N LYS A 22 13.18 36.10 -46.97
CA LYS A 22 14.13 36.41 -45.91
C LYS A 22 14.54 35.23 -45.01
N CYS A 23 13.86 34.08 -45.08
CA CYS A 23 14.17 32.89 -44.26
C CYS A 23 15.10 31.87 -44.93
N LEU A 24 15.52 32.11 -46.17
CA LEU A 24 16.46 31.25 -46.92
C LEU A 24 17.83 30.99 -46.24
N PRO A 25 18.43 31.91 -45.46
CA PRO A 25 19.72 31.66 -44.82
C PRO A 25 19.67 30.57 -43.73
N LEU A 26 18.58 30.54 -42.94
CA LEU A 26 18.36 29.58 -41.87
C LEU A 26 18.08 28.17 -42.41
N PHE A 27 17.38 28.07 -43.54
CA PHE A 27 17.10 26.79 -44.20
C PHE A 27 18.36 26.21 -44.88
N ARG A 28 19.25 27.07 -45.40
CA ARG A 28 20.55 26.67 -45.96
C ARG A 28 21.51 26.16 -44.87
N GLN A 29 21.41 26.66 -43.64
CA GLN A 29 22.20 26.23 -42.47
C GLN A 29 21.83 24.84 -41.93
N LEU A 30 20.61 24.34 -42.16
CA LEU A 30 20.14 23.06 -41.62
C LEU A 30 20.47 21.85 -42.51
N MET A 31 20.90 22.05 -43.76
CA MET A 31 20.95 20.98 -44.76
C MET A 31 22.26 20.83 -45.57
N SER A 32 23.36 21.50 -45.20
CA SER A 32 24.65 21.26 -45.86
C SER A 32 25.78 21.17 -44.84
N GLY A 33 26.68 20.19 -45.02
CA GLY A 33 27.90 20.06 -44.23
C GLY A 33 28.64 21.39 -44.11
N MET A 34 29.35 21.58 -43.00
CA MET A 34 30.13 22.78 -42.68
C MET A 34 31.17 23.05 -43.79
N GLU A 35 30.75 23.67 -44.88
CA GLU A 35 31.57 24.00 -46.03
C GLU A 35 31.79 25.51 -46.05
N CYS A 36 33.03 25.91 -46.34
CA CYS A 36 33.41 27.30 -46.47
C CYS A 36 32.64 27.93 -47.64
N GLU A 37 31.84 28.95 -47.34
CA GLU A 37 30.97 29.60 -48.33
C GLU A 37 31.75 30.25 -49.48
N PRO A 38 32.85 31.00 -49.24
CA PRO A 38 33.69 31.50 -50.32
C PRO A 38 34.32 30.39 -51.17
N CYS A 39 34.74 29.28 -50.57
CA CYS A 39 35.29 28.15 -51.33
C CYS A 39 34.20 27.49 -52.19
N ASN A 40 33.00 27.31 -51.63
CA ASN A 40 31.89 26.70 -52.34
C ASN A 40 31.43 27.57 -53.53
N ARG A 41 31.47 28.91 -53.41
CA ARG A 41 31.22 29.83 -54.55
C ARG A 41 32.23 29.67 -55.69
N LEU A 42 33.40 29.11 -55.41
CA LEU A 42 34.47 28.83 -56.38
C LEU A 42 34.53 27.35 -56.76
N ASP A 43 33.46 26.58 -56.50
CA ASP A 43 33.39 25.11 -56.70
C ASP A 43 34.51 24.33 -55.98
N LYS A 44 35.10 24.92 -54.95
CA LYS A 44 36.10 24.27 -54.09
C LYS A 44 35.44 23.75 -52.83
N LYS A 45 35.60 22.45 -52.55
CA LYS A 45 35.14 21.85 -51.30
C LYS A 45 36.19 22.05 -50.22
N SER A 46 35.87 22.89 -49.23
CA SER A 46 36.70 23.10 -48.05
C SER A 46 35.80 23.18 -46.83
N SER A 47 36.18 22.55 -45.73
CA SER A 47 35.37 22.60 -44.51
C SER A 47 35.52 23.94 -43.79
N ALA A 48 34.39 24.49 -43.36
CA ALA A 48 34.37 25.66 -42.50
C ALA A 48 34.73 25.30 -41.06
N VAL A 49 35.58 26.11 -40.46
CA VAL A 49 35.98 25.99 -39.05
C VAL A 49 35.83 27.31 -38.30
N GLN A 50 35.54 28.40 -39.02
CA GLN A 50 35.31 29.73 -38.50
C GLN A 50 33.98 30.29 -39.01
N TRP A 51 33.36 31.14 -38.22
CA TRP A 51 32.14 31.87 -38.53
C TRP A 51 32.41 33.36 -38.36
N CYS A 52 32.07 34.16 -39.37
CA CYS A 52 32.14 35.61 -39.30
C CYS A 52 30.82 36.17 -38.76
N MET A 53 30.84 36.78 -37.57
CA MET A 53 29.64 37.35 -36.95
C MET A 53 29.09 38.56 -37.69
N SER A 54 29.94 39.28 -38.43
CA SER A 54 29.56 40.49 -39.17
C SER A 54 29.05 40.20 -40.59
N CYS A 55 29.58 39.14 -41.23
CA CYS A 55 29.16 38.74 -42.58
C CYS A 55 28.11 37.63 -42.59
N HIS A 56 27.95 36.94 -41.45
CA HIS A 56 27.14 35.73 -41.34
C HIS A 56 27.56 34.62 -42.31
N GLU A 57 28.87 34.49 -42.55
CA GLU A 57 29.46 33.51 -43.48
C GLU A 57 30.33 32.49 -42.76
N GLN A 58 30.25 31.24 -43.22
CA GLN A 58 31.14 30.14 -42.81
C GLN A 58 32.46 30.17 -43.60
N LEU A 59 33.59 30.14 -42.90
CA LEU A 59 34.92 30.28 -43.48
C LEU A 59 35.84 29.10 -43.06
N CYS A 60 36.63 28.60 -44.01
CA CYS A 60 37.82 27.79 -43.69
C CYS A 60 38.94 28.71 -43.18
N LEU A 61 40.04 28.13 -42.65
CA LEU A 61 41.15 28.92 -42.09
C LEU A 61 41.78 29.88 -43.10
N GLU A 62 41.93 29.45 -44.35
CA GLU A 62 42.51 30.30 -45.41
C GLU A 62 41.59 31.47 -45.71
N CYS A 63 40.30 31.20 -45.96
CA CYS A 63 39.31 32.25 -46.21
C CYS A 63 39.16 33.19 -45.01
N GLY A 64 39.20 32.69 -43.78
CA GLY A 64 39.20 33.52 -42.57
C GLY A 64 40.44 34.42 -42.47
N SER A 65 41.61 33.92 -42.84
CA SER A 65 42.85 34.70 -42.85
C SER A 65 42.82 35.81 -43.90
N TYR A 66 42.39 35.49 -45.13
CA TYR A 66 42.19 36.50 -46.17
C TYR A 66 41.10 37.51 -45.80
N HIS A 67 40.01 37.04 -45.19
CA HIS A 67 38.93 37.89 -44.68
C HIS A 67 39.43 38.92 -43.67
N LYS A 68 40.38 38.55 -42.81
CA LYS A 68 41.02 39.48 -41.89
C LYS A 68 42.07 40.39 -42.53
N ALA A 69 42.66 39.98 -43.65
CA ALA A 69 43.69 40.77 -44.35
C ALA A 69 43.10 41.90 -45.21
N LEU A 70 41.84 41.80 -45.63
CA LEU A 70 41.15 42.82 -46.42
C LEU A 70 40.78 44.04 -45.58
N THR A 71 41.03 45.24 -46.10
CA THR A 71 40.73 46.51 -45.42
C THR A 71 39.26 46.64 -45.02
N ALA A 72 38.34 46.08 -45.80
CA ALA A 72 36.90 46.15 -45.57
C ALA A 72 36.40 45.22 -44.45
N THR A 73 37.12 44.13 -44.16
CA THR A 73 36.65 43.05 -43.27
C THR A 73 37.63 42.73 -42.14
N LYS A 74 38.76 43.45 -42.05
CA LYS A 74 39.78 43.31 -41.00
C LYS A 74 39.23 43.41 -39.58
N ASP A 75 38.19 44.23 -39.37
CA ASP A 75 37.61 44.48 -38.05
C ASP A 75 36.43 43.53 -37.72
N HIS A 76 36.07 42.62 -38.63
CA HIS A 76 34.97 41.67 -38.39
C HIS A 76 35.33 40.62 -37.33
N SER A 77 34.39 40.24 -36.46
CA SER A 77 34.65 39.21 -35.45
C SER A 77 34.54 37.81 -36.04
N LEU A 78 35.61 37.02 -35.94
CA LEU A 78 35.65 35.62 -36.33
C LEU A 78 35.65 34.75 -35.07
N ILE A 79 34.69 33.84 -34.98
CA ILE A 79 34.63 32.82 -33.91
C ILE A 79 34.74 31.43 -34.53
N THR A 80 35.12 30.43 -33.75
CA THR A 80 35.13 29.05 -34.24
C THR A 80 33.71 28.51 -34.40
N THR A 81 33.53 27.52 -35.27
CA THR A 81 32.23 26.84 -35.43
C THR A 81 31.73 26.23 -34.11
N LYS A 82 32.62 25.67 -33.27
CA LYS A 82 32.28 25.17 -31.93
C LYS A 82 31.79 26.26 -30.99
N GLN A 83 32.42 27.44 -31.00
CA GLN A 83 31.96 28.58 -30.22
C GLN A 83 30.61 29.08 -30.72
N TYR A 84 30.41 29.11 -32.04
CA TYR A 84 29.13 29.46 -32.65
C TYR A 84 28.02 28.48 -32.25
N GLU A 85 28.29 27.17 -32.29
CA GLU A 85 27.35 26.13 -31.82
C GLU A 85 26.98 26.30 -30.35
N ALA A 86 27.94 26.67 -29.48
CA ALA A 86 27.67 26.89 -28.06
C ALA A 86 26.77 28.11 -27.79
N ILE A 87 26.86 29.16 -28.61
CA ILE A 87 26.01 30.36 -28.48
C ILE A 87 24.70 30.26 -29.29
N LEU A 88 24.59 29.31 -30.23
CA LEU A 88 23.44 29.16 -31.10
C LEU A 88 22.10 28.98 -30.34
N PRO A 89 22.01 28.22 -29.23
CA PRO A 89 20.78 28.14 -28.43
C PRO A 89 20.39 29.49 -27.82
N ILE A 90 21.38 30.31 -27.44
CA ILE A 90 21.17 31.65 -26.89
C ILE A 90 20.64 32.58 -27.99
N LEU A 91 21.29 32.56 -29.17
CA LEU A 91 20.85 33.36 -30.32
C LEU A 91 19.45 32.98 -30.82
N LYS A 92 19.04 31.72 -30.65
CA LYS A 92 17.68 31.24 -30.98
C LYS A 92 16.63 31.59 -29.94
N SER A 93 17.02 31.78 -28.68
CA SER A 93 16.09 32.04 -27.56
C SER A 93 15.88 33.52 -27.29
N VAL A 94 16.77 34.39 -27.78
CA VAL A 94 16.60 35.84 -27.71
C VAL A 94 15.74 36.30 -28.89
N GLU A 95 14.44 36.44 -28.65
CA GLU A 95 13.52 37.06 -29.59
C GLU A 95 13.73 38.58 -29.54
N ILE A 96 14.35 39.15 -30.59
CA ILE A 96 14.58 40.60 -30.71
C ILE A 96 13.27 41.35 -31.02
N LYS A 97 12.16 40.63 -31.22
CA LYS A 97 10.84 41.20 -31.46
C LYS A 97 10.10 41.52 -30.18
N CYS A 98 9.30 42.57 -30.22
CA CYS A 98 8.45 42.95 -29.11
C CYS A 98 7.27 41.97 -28.98
N CYS A 99 7.08 41.40 -27.79
CA CYS A 99 5.97 40.49 -27.48
C CYS A 99 4.57 41.13 -27.62
N HIS A 100 4.48 42.47 -27.67
CA HIS A 100 3.23 43.20 -27.90
C HIS A 100 3.09 43.73 -29.33
N HIS A 101 4.20 43.86 -30.05
CA HIS A 101 4.25 44.42 -31.40
C HIS A 101 5.20 43.56 -32.24
N SER A 102 4.71 42.43 -32.73
CA SER A 102 5.52 41.39 -33.42
C SER A 102 6.31 41.90 -34.62
N GLU A 103 5.87 43.00 -35.25
CA GLU A 103 6.57 43.63 -36.38
C GLU A 103 7.69 44.59 -35.97
N LYS A 104 7.81 44.93 -34.68
CA LYS A 104 8.77 45.91 -34.17
C LYS A 104 9.87 45.25 -33.35
N ASP A 105 11.10 45.71 -33.59
CA ASP A 105 12.27 45.28 -32.83
C ASP A 105 12.32 45.98 -31.46
N LEU A 106 12.97 45.32 -30.50
CA LEU A 106 13.31 45.85 -29.20
C LEU A 106 14.48 46.84 -29.37
N GLU A 107 14.24 48.11 -29.04
CA GLU A 107 15.20 49.20 -29.25
C GLU A 107 15.50 49.97 -27.95
N TYR A 108 14.63 49.82 -26.94
CA TYR A 108 14.70 50.57 -25.69
C TYR A 108 14.68 49.64 -24.48
N VAL A 109 15.30 50.07 -23.39
CA VAL A 109 15.14 49.45 -22.07
C VAL A 109 14.44 50.43 -21.14
N CYS A 110 13.42 49.95 -20.44
CA CYS A 110 12.78 50.68 -19.36
C CYS A 110 13.44 50.27 -18.03
N LYS A 111 14.28 51.13 -17.45
CA LYS A 111 14.96 50.86 -16.17
C LYS A 111 13.99 50.81 -14.97
N GLU A 112 12.78 51.36 -15.10
CA GLU A 112 11.76 51.33 -14.04
C GLU A 112 11.02 49.99 -13.98
N HIS A 113 10.86 49.32 -15.11
CA HIS A 113 10.16 48.04 -15.24
C HIS A 113 11.10 46.86 -15.52
N GLU A 114 12.41 47.13 -15.61
CA GLU A 114 13.47 46.16 -15.90
C GLU A 114 13.17 45.28 -17.13
N CYS A 115 12.66 45.92 -18.20
CA CYS A 115 12.24 45.21 -19.41
C CYS A 115 12.66 45.91 -20.71
N PHE A 116 12.84 45.12 -21.77
CA PHE A 116 13.06 45.63 -23.13
C PHE A 116 11.73 45.98 -23.81
N CYS A 117 11.72 47.03 -24.63
CA CYS A 117 10.53 47.48 -25.33
C CYS A 117 10.85 48.09 -26.71
N CYS A 118 9.87 48.05 -27.62
CA CYS A 118 9.96 48.73 -28.92
C CYS A 118 9.51 50.20 -28.82
N ILE A 119 9.69 50.95 -29.91
CA ILE A 119 9.29 52.37 -29.99
C ILE A 119 7.79 52.61 -29.70
N LEU A 120 6.91 51.66 -30.05
CA LEU A 120 5.48 51.78 -29.78
C LEU A 120 5.17 51.58 -28.29
N CYS A 121 5.73 50.54 -27.68
CA CYS A 121 5.62 50.32 -26.23
C CYS A 121 6.18 51.50 -25.43
N LYS A 122 7.27 52.12 -25.90
CA LYS A 122 7.82 53.34 -25.29
C LYS A 122 6.78 54.48 -25.26
N ARG A 123 6.01 54.65 -26.33
CA ARG A 123 5.01 55.73 -26.46
C ARG A 123 3.67 55.42 -25.81
N GLU A 124 3.29 54.16 -25.73
CA GLU A 124 1.94 53.79 -25.26
C GLU A 124 1.94 53.32 -23.81
N LYS A 125 2.91 52.49 -23.42
CA LYS A 125 2.96 51.85 -22.10
C LYS A 125 3.98 52.49 -21.16
N HIS A 126 5.05 53.05 -21.73
CA HIS A 126 6.15 53.63 -20.97
C HIS A 126 6.30 55.14 -21.18
N GLU A 127 5.25 55.83 -21.66
CA GLU A 127 5.28 57.29 -21.89
C GLU A 127 5.55 58.07 -20.60
N ALA A 128 4.95 57.61 -19.50
CA ALA A 128 5.12 58.19 -18.18
C ALA A 128 6.43 57.77 -17.47
N CYS A 129 7.14 56.77 -18.01
CA CYS A 129 8.41 56.31 -17.43
C CYS A 129 9.52 57.31 -17.74
N ARG A 130 10.27 57.70 -16.71
CA ARG A 130 11.30 58.75 -16.83
C ARG A 130 12.64 58.19 -17.28
N LYS A 131 12.86 56.88 -17.14
CA LYS A 131 14.12 56.19 -17.45
C LYS A 131 13.94 55.15 -18.55
N VAL A 132 13.61 55.63 -19.75
CA VAL A 132 13.55 54.80 -20.97
C VAL A 132 14.59 55.29 -21.96
N GLU A 133 15.66 54.53 -22.08
CA GLU A 133 16.84 54.84 -22.88
C GLU A 133 17.03 53.79 -23.98
N LYS A 134 17.84 54.13 -24.99
CA LYS A 134 18.15 53.18 -26.05
C LYS A 134 19.08 52.09 -25.52
N ILE A 135 18.90 50.87 -26.02
CA ILE A 135 19.74 49.72 -25.62
C ILE A 135 21.23 50.03 -25.84
N GLU A 136 21.59 50.70 -26.94
CA GLU A 136 22.99 51.07 -27.23
C GLU A 136 23.58 52.04 -26.19
N GLU A 137 22.75 52.93 -25.65
CA GLU A 137 23.15 53.88 -24.60
C GLU A 137 23.37 53.13 -23.27
N SER A 138 22.49 52.19 -22.93
CA SER A 138 22.61 51.33 -21.73
C SER A 138 23.82 50.41 -21.74
N ILE A 139 24.19 49.91 -22.92
CA ILE A 139 25.37 49.05 -23.11
C ILE A 139 26.65 49.86 -22.84
N SER A 140 26.67 51.15 -23.17
CA SER A 140 27.84 52.01 -22.95
C SER A 140 28.09 52.35 -21.48
N GLU A 141 27.06 52.27 -20.63
CA GLU A 141 27.13 52.53 -19.19
C GLU A 141 27.48 51.27 -18.36
N THR A 142 27.24 50.07 -18.91
CA THR A 142 27.36 48.80 -18.18
C THR A 142 28.59 48.01 -18.64
N ASP A 143 29.51 47.66 -17.72
CA ASP A 143 30.59 46.71 -18.03
C ASP A 143 30.05 45.26 -18.02
N LEU A 144 29.37 44.91 -19.11
CA LEU A 144 28.79 43.58 -19.34
C LEU A 144 29.84 42.45 -19.22
N THR A 145 31.11 42.74 -19.49
CA THR A 145 32.17 41.73 -19.39
C THR A 145 32.44 41.38 -17.93
N SER A 146 32.46 42.38 -17.05
CA SER A 146 32.62 42.15 -15.60
C SER A 146 31.44 41.40 -14.98
N GLU A 147 30.21 41.73 -15.39
CA GLU A 147 29.00 41.07 -14.90
C GLU A 147 28.93 39.61 -15.36
N LEU A 148 29.19 39.34 -16.64
CA LEU A 148 29.24 37.96 -17.16
C LEU A 148 30.34 37.13 -16.48
N LYS A 149 31.50 37.71 -16.18
CA LYS A 149 32.56 37.04 -15.40
C LYS A 149 32.12 36.74 -13.97
N ASN A 150 31.45 37.67 -13.31
CA ASN A 150 30.89 37.44 -11.97
C ASN A 150 29.86 36.30 -12.01
N MET A 151 28.94 36.32 -12.96
CA MET A 151 27.96 35.24 -13.13
C MET A 151 28.62 33.89 -13.42
N SER A 152 29.66 33.84 -14.26
CA SER A 152 30.45 32.62 -14.50
C SER A 152 31.05 32.08 -13.21
N SER A 153 31.69 32.94 -12.41
CA SER A 153 32.32 32.52 -11.15
C SER A 153 31.30 31.99 -10.14
N ARG A 154 30.09 32.57 -10.11
CA ARG A 154 28.99 32.08 -9.27
C ARG A 154 28.50 30.70 -9.73
N CYS A 155 28.43 30.48 -11.04
CA CYS A 155 28.08 29.17 -11.60
C CYS A 155 29.14 28.12 -11.26
N GLU A 156 30.43 28.43 -11.37
CA GLU A 156 31.52 27.53 -11.01
C GLU A 156 31.50 27.16 -9.52
N HIS A 157 31.25 28.14 -8.65
CA HIS A 157 31.09 27.87 -7.22
C HIS A 157 29.87 26.99 -6.90
N ALA A 158 28.76 27.20 -7.61
CA ALA A 158 27.58 26.35 -7.46
C ALA A 158 27.87 24.91 -7.91
N ASP A 159 28.58 24.74 -9.02
CA ASP A 159 28.97 23.42 -9.56
C ASP A 159 29.90 22.64 -8.61
N ASP A 160 30.90 23.29 -8.02
CA ASP A 160 31.78 22.67 -7.02
C ASP A 160 31.00 22.22 -5.76
N ASN A 161 30.05 23.04 -5.30
CA ASN A 161 29.20 22.69 -4.17
C ASN A 161 28.26 21.51 -4.50
N LEU A 162 27.68 21.51 -5.70
CA LEU A 162 26.83 20.40 -6.16
C LEU A 162 27.63 19.10 -6.29
N SER A 163 28.87 19.18 -6.78
CA SER A 163 29.77 18.03 -6.88
C SER A 163 30.09 17.42 -5.51
N LYS A 164 30.37 18.26 -4.50
CA LYS A 164 30.60 17.81 -3.11
C LYS A 164 29.35 17.19 -2.49
N LEU A 165 28.19 17.80 -2.70
CA LEU A 165 26.90 17.27 -2.23
C LEU A 165 26.58 15.91 -2.87
N THR A 166 26.84 15.77 -4.17
CA THR A 166 26.65 14.51 -4.90
C THR A 166 27.53 13.41 -4.31
N TYR A 167 28.84 13.67 -4.16
CA TYR A 167 29.76 12.72 -3.55
C TYR A 167 29.36 12.33 -2.12
N SER A 168 28.98 13.31 -1.28
CA SER A 168 28.51 13.03 0.08
C SER A 168 27.23 12.20 0.10
N THR A 169 26.34 12.42 -0.86
CA THR A 169 25.08 11.67 -0.99
C THR A 169 25.36 10.23 -1.37
N ASP A 170 26.27 9.99 -2.34
CA ASP A 170 26.67 8.64 -2.74
C ASP A 170 27.28 7.83 -1.58
N VAL A 171 28.16 8.47 -0.79
CA VAL A 171 28.75 7.83 0.41
C VAL A 171 27.65 7.49 1.44
N ASN A 172 26.69 8.37 1.65
CA ASN A 172 25.58 8.12 2.56
C ASN A 172 24.68 6.97 2.10
N MET A 173 24.43 6.85 0.79
CA MET A 173 23.67 5.73 0.23
C MET A 173 24.35 4.39 0.52
N VAL A 174 25.67 4.28 0.28
CA VAL A 174 26.43 3.06 0.58
C VAL A 174 26.40 2.72 2.07
N ASN A 175 26.47 3.72 2.95
CA ASN A 175 26.40 3.51 4.39
C ASN A 175 25.00 3.08 4.85
N LEU A 176 23.93 3.61 4.24
CA LEU A 176 22.56 3.17 4.50
C LEU A 176 22.34 1.72 4.09
N ASP A 177 22.89 1.29 2.95
CA ASP A 177 22.80 -0.12 2.52
C ASP A 177 23.51 -1.05 3.52
N LYS A 178 24.71 -0.67 3.99
CA LYS A 178 25.42 -1.44 5.03
C LYS A 178 24.65 -1.51 6.35
N ALA A 179 24.06 -0.40 6.78
CA ALA A 179 23.26 -0.35 8.00
C ALA A 179 22.01 -1.24 7.90
N LYS A 180 21.36 -1.24 6.74
CA LYS A 180 20.22 -2.11 6.44
C LYS A 180 20.61 -3.59 6.52
N ASP A 181 21.74 -3.98 5.94
CA ASP A 181 22.21 -5.36 5.95
C ASP A 181 22.54 -5.82 7.39
N GLU A 182 23.18 -4.96 8.20
CA GLU A 182 23.44 -5.25 9.62
C GLU A 182 22.13 -5.44 10.40
N ILE A 183 21.13 -4.59 10.19
CA ILE A 183 19.82 -4.73 10.84
C ILE A 183 19.15 -6.05 10.46
N PHE A 184 19.23 -6.47 9.19
CA PHE A 184 18.70 -7.76 8.77
C PHE A 184 19.43 -8.94 9.41
N HIS A 185 20.76 -8.87 9.52
CA HIS A 185 21.54 -9.89 10.20
C HIS A 185 21.17 -10.00 11.69
N GLN A 186 21.01 -8.87 12.38
CA GLN A 186 20.56 -8.86 13.78
C GLN A 186 19.14 -9.42 13.94
N MET A 187 18.24 -9.14 13.01
CA MET A 187 16.88 -9.72 13.02
C MET A 187 16.91 -11.25 12.92
N GLU A 188 17.75 -11.80 12.04
CA GLU A 188 17.89 -13.25 11.87
C GLU A 188 18.42 -13.91 13.16
N ILE A 189 19.47 -13.34 13.76
CA ILE A 189 20.03 -13.82 15.03
C ILE A 189 18.97 -13.80 16.14
N HIS A 190 18.19 -12.72 16.25
CA HIS A 190 17.13 -12.64 17.27
C HIS A 190 16.00 -13.63 17.00
N GLY A 191 15.59 -13.83 15.74
CA GLY A 191 14.60 -14.82 15.36
C GLY A 191 14.99 -16.23 15.80
N VAL A 192 16.24 -16.62 15.56
CA VAL A 192 16.77 -17.93 16.02
C VAL A 192 16.74 -18.05 17.54
N LYS A 193 17.14 -17.00 18.27
CA LYS A 193 17.13 -17.00 19.75
C LYS A 193 15.72 -17.13 20.33
N ILE A 194 14.74 -16.44 19.76
CA ILE A 194 13.33 -16.50 20.22
C ILE A 194 12.78 -17.91 20.01
N ASN A 195 12.99 -18.49 18.83
CA ASN A 195 12.51 -19.84 18.54
C ASN A 195 13.14 -20.88 19.48
N HIS A 196 14.44 -20.78 19.75
CA HIS A 196 15.11 -21.66 20.71
C HIS A 196 14.53 -21.54 22.14
N ALA A 197 14.19 -20.32 22.57
CA ALA A 197 13.56 -20.11 23.87
C ALA A 197 12.15 -20.74 23.93
N LEU A 198 11.37 -20.61 22.86
CA LEU A 198 10.04 -21.24 22.74
C LEU A 198 10.14 -22.77 22.78
N ASP A 199 11.07 -23.36 22.03
CA ASP A 199 11.31 -24.80 22.03
C ASP A 199 11.68 -25.32 23.42
N THR A 200 12.49 -24.55 24.16
CA THR A 200 12.89 -24.90 25.52
C THR A 200 11.67 -24.90 26.45
N ILE A 201 10.85 -23.85 26.42
CA ILE A 201 9.63 -23.74 27.22
C ILE A 201 8.66 -24.88 26.89
N GLU A 202 8.45 -25.18 25.60
CA GLU A 202 7.56 -26.25 25.16
C GLU A 202 8.01 -27.61 25.71
N ASN A 203 9.31 -27.92 25.61
CA ASN A 203 9.87 -29.17 26.09
C ASN A 203 9.77 -29.29 27.61
N ASP A 204 10.04 -28.22 28.36
CA ASP A 204 9.90 -28.19 29.81
C ASP A 204 8.44 -28.41 30.23
N MET A 205 7.48 -27.79 29.53
CA MET A 205 6.06 -28.00 29.79
C MET A 205 5.64 -29.46 29.55
N LYS A 206 6.07 -30.06 28.43
CA LYS A 206 5.80 -31.47 28.11
C LYS A 206 6.35 -32.40 29.18
N GLN A 207 7.58 -32.16 29.64
CA GLN A 207 8.20 -32.97 30.68
C GLN A 207 7.42 -32.89 32.00
N GLU A 208 7.02 -31.69 32.42
CA GLU A 208 6.27 -31.51 33.66
C GLU A 208 4.87 -32.12 33.62
N ILE A 209 4.16 -31.98 32.49
CA ILE A 209 2.87 -32.66 32.28
C ILE A 209 3.06 -34.18 32.43
N ASN A 210 4.04 -34.75 31.74
CA ASN A 210 4.31 -36.18 31.82
C ASN A 210 4.67 -36.66 33.23
N LYS A 211 5.43 -35.87 34.01
CA LYS A 211 5.73 -36.18 35.42
C LYS A 211 4.45 -36.21 36.26
N SER A 212 3.59 -35.19 36.14
CA SER A 212 2.33 -35.10 36.89
C SER A 212 1.40 -36.28 36.58
N PHE A 213 1.18 -36.57 35.29
CA PHE A 213 0.38 -37.74 34.87
C PHE A 213 0.96 -39.06 35.39
N ARG A 214 2.28 -39.21 35.41
CA ARG A 214 2.93 -40.42 35.95
C ARG A 214 2.67 -40.57 37.45
N VAL A 215 2.73 -39.49 38.22
CA VAL A 215 2.43 -39.52 39.66
C VAL A 215 0.98 -39.94 39.90
N GLU A 216 0.02 -39.32 39.22
CA GLU A 216 -1.40 -39.60 39.45
C GLU A 216 -1.77 -41.02 38.98
N LYS A 217 -1.25 -41.46 37.83
CA LYS A 217 -1.41 -42.84 37.34
C LYS A 217 -0.87 -43.86 38.33
N ASN A 218 0.23 -43.55 39.03
CA ASN A 218 0.78 -44.43 40.05
C ASN A 218 -0.09 -44.48 41.32
N LYS A 219 -0.72 -43.37 41.73
CA LYS A 219 -1.68 -43.38 42.85
C LYS A 219 -2.89 -44.26 42.54
N LEU A 220 -3.49 -44.09 41.35
CA LEU A 220 -4.62 -44.91 40.90
C LEU A 220 -4.26 -46.41 40.83
N ARG A 221 -3.04 -46.73 40.37
CA ARG A 221 -2.54 -48.11 40.37
C ARG A 221 -2.43 -48.71 41.79
N LYS A 222 -1.98 -47.93 42.77
CA LYS A 222 -1.91 -48.39 44.17
C LYS A 222 -3.31 -48.68 44.72
N GLN A 223 -4.25 -47.74 44.57
CA GLN A 223 -5.64 -47.91 44.99
C GLN A 223 -6.30 -49.14 44.33
N LYS A 224 -6.15 -49.29 43.00
CA LYS A 224 -6.65 -50.46 42.28
C LYS A 224 -6.11 -51.78 42.83
N ASN A 225 -4.84 -51.82 43.22
CA ASN A 225 -4.24 -53.02 43.78
C ASN A 225 -4.77 -53.32 45.20
N GLU A 226 -5.03 -52.31 46.01
CA GLU A 226 -5.68 -52.46 47.32
C GLU A 226 -7.10 -53.01 47.18
N TYR A 227 -7.90 -52.48 46.26
CA TYR A 227 -9.24 -52.99 45.98
C TYR A 227 -9.22 -54.46 45.54
N ARG A 228 -8.26 -54.85 44.71
CA ARG A 228 -8.09 -56.26 44.28
C ARG A 228 -7.74 -57.18 45.43
N LYS A 229 -6.85 -56.76 46.34
CA LYS A 229 -6.50 -57.55 47.52
C LYS A 229 -7.72 -57.78 48.40
N LYS A 230 -8.51 -56.73 48.65
CA LYS A 230 -9.74 -56.85 49.44
C LYS A 230 -10.82 -57.69 48.79
N LYS A 231 -11.01 -57.59 47.47
CA LYS A 231 -11.92 -58.49 46.75
C LYS A 231 -11.53 -59.97 46.93
N ALA A 232 -10.24 -60.28 46.82
CA ALA A 232 -9.76 -61.65 46.99
C ALA A 232 -9.93 -62.18 48.44
N GLU A 233 -9.84 -61.30 49.44
CA GLU A 233 -10.15 -61.66 50.83
C GLU A 233 -11.65 -62.00 51.00
N LEU A 234 -12.53 -61.18 50.42
CA LEU A 234 -13.98 -61.43 50.44
C LEU A 234 -14.37 -62.71 49.69
N GLU A 235 -13.78 -62.97 48.53
CA GLU A 235 -14.03 -64.20 47.76
C GLU A 235 -13.64 -65.45 48.56
N LYS A 236 -12.53 -65.41 49.30
CA LYS A 236 -12.13 -66.51 50.21
C LYS A 236 -13.09 -66.70 51.37
N GLU A 237 -13.58 -65.61 51.96
CA GLU A 237 -14.57 -65.67 53.04
C GLU A 237 -15.89 -66.26 52.52
N GLN A 238 -16.31 -65.86 51.32
CA GLN A 238 -17.49 -66.42 50.65
C GLN A 238 -17.34 -67.92 50.34
N GLU A 239 -16.19 -68.36 49.82
CA GLU A 239 -15.90 -69.77 49.56
C GLU A 239 -15.91 -70.62 50.85
N MET A 240 -15.40 -70.07 51.95
CA MET A 240 -15.45 -70.71 53.27
C MET A 240 -16.89 -70.89 53.76
N ILE A 241 -17.75 -69.89 53.58
CA ILE A 241 -19.19 -69.99 53.91
C ILE A 241 -19.86 -71.07 53.06
N HIS A 242 -19.65 -71.07 51.74
CA HIS A 242 -20.22 -72.09 50.85
C HIS A 242 -19.80 -73.51 51.26
N THR A 243 -18.51 -73.71 51.54
CA THR A 243 -17.98 -75.00 51.98
C THR A 243 -18.61 -75.45 53.30
N MET A 244 -18.84 -74.54 54.25
CA MET A 244 -19.51 -74.84 55.52
C MET A 244 -20.99 -75.19 55.36
N LEU A 245 -21.67 -74.64 54.36
CA LEU A 245 -23.08 -74.95 54.05
C LEU A 245 -23.23 -76.32 53.36
N GLU A 246 -22.24 -76.71 52.57
CA GLU A 246 -22.24 -77.99 51.83
C GLU A 246 -21.71 -79.17 52.66
N THR A 247 -20.94 -78.91 53.71
CA THR A 247 -20.39 -79.95 54.60
C THR A 247 -21.27 -80.20 55.82
N ASP A 248 -21.57 -81.47 56.09
CA ASP A 248 -22.47 -81.89 57.18
C ASP A 248 -21.74 -81.90 58.54
N ILE A 249 -21.40 -80.69 59.03
CA ILE A 249 -20.59 -80.49 60.25
C ILE A 249 -21.46 -80.68 61.51
N LYS A 250 -21.27 -81.80 62.22
CA LYS A 250 -22.10 -82.22 63.37
C LYS A 250 -21.90 -81.44 64.68
N SER A 251 -21.02 -80.43 64.73
CA SER A 251 -20.70 -79.67 65.96
C SER A 251 -21.19 -78.23 65.88
N ASN A 252 -22.40 -77.97 66.39
CA ASN A 252 -23.03 -76.64 66.44
C ASN A 252 -22.14 -75.56 67.10
N LYS A 253 -21.26 -75.96 68.04
CA LYS A 253 -20.35 -75.02 68.73
C LYS A 253 -19.25 -74.48 67.80
N HIS A 254 -18.70 -75.32 66.93
CA HIS A 254 -17.65 -74.90 65.99
C HIS A 254 -18.25 -74.04 64.87
N MET A 255 -19.43 -74.40 64.37
CA MET A 255 -20.16 -73.58 63.40
C MET A 255 -20.48 -72.19 63.95
N PHE A 256 -20.97 -72.10 65.19
CA PHE A 256 -21.29 -70.81 65.81
C PHE A 256 -20.05 -69.90 65.95
N LEU A 257 -18.90 -70.44 66.35
CA LEU A 257 -17.66 -69.67 66.48
C LEU A 257 -17.14 -69.18 65.12
N VAL A 258 -17.19 -70.04 64.10
CA VAL A 258 -16.75 -69.66 62.75
C VAL A 258 -17.71 -68.65 62.12
N GLN A 259 -19.03 -68.83 62.28
CA GLN A 259 -20.04 -67.83 61.87
C GLN A 259 -19.77 -66.48 62.52
N ARG A 260 -19.54 -66.43 63.84
CA ARG A 260 -19.27 -65.18 64.57
C ARG A 260 -18.01 -64.48 64.06
N ASN A 261 -16.97 -65.24 63.75
CA ASN A 261 -15.72 -64.71 63.20
C ASN A 261 -15.88 -64.18 61.78
N ILE A 262 -16.63 -64.89 60.92
CA ILE A 262 -16.93 -64.44 59.56
C ILE A 262 -17.80 -63.18 59.60
N GLN A 263 -18.83 -63.13 60.45
CA GLN A 263 -19.70 -61.96 60.60
C GLN A 263 -18.91 -60.72 61.03
N ASN A 264 -18.00 -60.84 61.99
CA ASN A 264 -17.18 -59.72 62.43
C ASN A 264 -16.26 -59.19 61.31
N LYS A 265 -15.73 -60.09 60.46
CA LYS A 265 -14.90 -59.70 59.31
C LYS A 265 -15.73 -59.07 58.19
N LEU A 266 -16.91 -59.61 57.91
CA LEU A 266 -17.86 -59.05 56.95
C LEU A 266 -18.28 -57.63 57.34
N ASN A 267 -18.72 -57.42 58.58
CA ASN A 267 -19.10 -56.08 59.06
C ASN A 267 -17.94 -55.08 58.96
N SER A 268 -16.70 -55.52 59.23
CA SER A 268 -15.51 -54.67 59.09
C SER A 268 -15.17 -54.39 57.62
N ASN A 269 -15.38 -55.33 56.72
CA ASN A 269 -15.11 -55.17 55.29
C ASN A 269 -16.21 -54.34 54.60
N GLU A 270 -17.48 -54.49 55.00
CA GLU A 270 -18.61 -53.69 54.49
C GLU A 270 -18.42 -52.20 54.77
N LEU A 271 -18.07 -51.83 56.00
CA LEU A 271 -17.77 -50.44 56.36
C LEU A 271 -16.62 -49.87 55.52
N LEU A 272 -15.61 -50.69 55.22
CA LEU A 272 -14.48 -50.27 54.37
C LEU A 272 -14.88 -50.15 52.90
N VAL A 273 -15.72 -51.04 52.38
CA VAL A 273 -16.24 -50.97 51.00
C VAL A 273 -17.13 -49.75 50.83
N GLU A 274 -18.01 -49.44 51.80
CA GLU A 274 -18.80 -48.22 51.79
C GLU A 274 -17.93 -46.96 51.83
N ASN A 275 -16.84 -46.98 52.61
CA ASN A 275 -15.84 -45.90 52.60
C ASN A 275 -15.09 -45.80 51.26
N PHE A 276 -14.81 -46.92 50.58
CA PHE A 276 -14.18 -46.91 49.26
C PHE A 276 -15.13 -46.42 48.15
N VAL A 277 -16.41 -46.81 48.21
CA VAL A 277 -17.43 -46.40 47.25
C VAL A 277 -17.74 -44.90 47.41
N SER A 278 -17.86 -44.41 48.64
CA SER A 278 -18.08 -42.99 48.93
C SER A 278 -16.89 -42.09 48.57
N SER A 279 -15.66 -42.63 48.58
CA SER A 279 -14.45 -41.91 48.16
C SER A 279 -14.07 -42.11 46.68
N PHE A 280 -14.83 -42.91 45.91
CA PHE A 280 -14.55 -43.14 44.51
C PHE A 280 -14.93 -41.92 43.67
N GLN A 281 -13.95 -41.35 42.97
CA GLN A 281 -14.13 -40.20 42.09
C GLN A 281 -13.67 -40.56 40.67
N ILE A 282 -14.47 -40.23 39.65
CA ILE A 282 -14.02 -40.28 38.26
C ILE A 282 -13.17 -39.04 38.02
N ILE A 283 -11.90 -39.24 37.68
CA ILE A 283 -11.02 -38.13 37.30
C ILE A 283 -11.28 -37.80 35.83
N ALA A 284 -12.00 -36.70 35.59
CA ALA A 284 -12.08 -36.08 34.28
C ALA A 284 -10.91 -35.08 34.17
N SER A 285 -9.95 -35.35 33.27
CA SER A 285 -8.79 -34.47 33.10
C SER A 285 -9.14 -33.28 32.20
N ASN A 286 -9.43 -32.13 32.80
CA ASN A 286 -9.53 -30.84 32.10
C ASN A 286 -8.22 -30.07 32.28
N CYS A 287 -7.30 -30.17 31.33
CA CYS A 287 -6.06 -29.39 31.35
C CYS A 287 -6.32 -28.00 30.72
N ARG A 288 -6.17 -26.92 31.49
CA ARG A 288 -6.19 -25.53 30.97
C ARG A 288 -4.80 -24.93 31.06
N VAL A 289 -4.28 -24.45 29.93
CA VAL A 289 -3.05 -23.66 29.90
C VAL A 289 -3.46 -22.21 29.65
N GLY A 290 -3.25 -21.35 30.65
CA GLY A 290 -3.48 -19.91 30.51
C GLY A 290 -2.20 -19.18 30.11
N THR A 291 -2.30 -18.19 29.23
CA THR A 291 -1.20 -17.28 28.92
C THR A 291 -1.60 -15.86 29.30
N SER A 292 -0.72 -15.16 30.02
CA SER A 292 -0.88 -13.74 30.33
C SER A 292 0.35 -12.98 29.86
N ILE A 293 0.15 -11.86 29.15
CA ILE A 293 1.25 -11.01 28.71
C ILE A 293 1.19 -9.76 29.57
N ASP A 294 2.23 -9.54 30.37
CA ASP A 294 2.37 -8.31 31.14
C ASP A 294 2.94 -7.24 30.21
N LYS A 295 2.12 -6.24 29.91
CA LYS A 295 2.44 -5.22 28.90
C LYS A 295 3.40 -4.16 29.44
N GLU A 296 3.55 -4.05 30.76
CA GLU A 296 4.36 -2.99 31.39
C GLU A 296 5.84 -3.36 31.50
N SER A 297 6.17 -4.66 31.59
CA SER A 297 7.54 -5.17 31.74
C SER A 297 8.16 -5.73 30.45
N GLY A 298 7.37 -5.91 29.39
CA GLY A 298 7.80 -6.62 28.18
C GLY A 298 8.10 -8.12 28.43
N SER A 299 7.67 -8.68 29.58
CA SER A 299 7.85 -10.09 29.90
C SER A 299 6.55 -10.88 29.68
N VAL A 300 6.67 -12.06 29.09
CA VAL A 300 5.54 -12.99 28.92
C VAL A 300 5.45 -13.85 30.17
N LYS A 301 4.39 -13.69 30.97
CA LYS A 301 4.15 -14.47 32.19
C LYS A 301 3.22 -15.65 31.87
N PHE A 302 3.81 -16.84 31.79
CA PHE A 302 3.04 -18.08 31.64
C PHE A 302 2.52 -18.53 33.01
N THR A 303 1.23 -18.31 33.29
CA THR A 303 0.57 -18.85 34.48
C THR A 303 -0.03 -20.21 34.17
N LYS A 304 0.55 -21.25 34.78
CA LYS A 304 0.16 -22.64 34.55
C LYS A 304 -0.69 -23.15 35.70
N THR A 305 -1.92 -23.58 35.41
CA THR A 305 -2.81 -24.20 36.39
C THR A 305 -3.30 -25.54 35.82
N ILE A 306 -2.76 -26.65 36.34
CA ILE A 306 -3.29 -27.98 36.01
C ILE A 306 -4.33 -28.33 37.08
N GLU A 307 -5.60 -28.29 36.71
CA GLU A 307 -6.69 -28.73 37.57
C GLU A 307 -7.13 -30.13 37.17
N PHE A 308 -7.19 -31.04 38.14
CA PHE A 308 -7.82 -32.34 37.96
C PHE A 308 -9.21 -32.28 38.56
N ASN A 309 -10.23 -32.14 37.74
CA ASN A 309 -11.61 -32.20 38.22
C ASN A 309 -11.93 -33.63 38.64
N ARG A 310 -12.35 -33.76 39.88
CA ARG A 310 -12.78 -35.03 40.47
C ARG A 310 -14.29 -34.99 40.59
N ASN A 311 -14.98 -35.74 39.74
CA ASN A 311 -16.42 -35.83 39.81
C ASN A 311 -16.78 -36.99 40.74
N HIS A 312 -17.63 -36.72 41.73
CA HIS A 312 -18.20 -37.77 42.56
C HIS A 312 -19.24 -38.54 41.74
N CYS A 313 -19.00 -39.83 41.50
CA CYS A 313 -20.05 -40.71 41.00
C CYS A 313 -20.78 -41.32 42.19
N LYS A 314 -22.09 -41.06 42.30
CA LYS A 314 -22.96 -41.92 43.13
C LYS A 314 -23.03 -43.28 42.46
N PHE A 315 -22.43 -44.29 43.08
CA PHE A 315 -22.72 -45.69 42.76
C PHE A 315 -23.96 -46.10 43.55
N ASP A 316 -25.11 -46.14 42.89
CA ASP A 316 -26.27 -46.87 43.42
C ASP A 316 -26.05 -48.36 43.19
N LEU A 317 -25.99 -49.14 44.27
CA LEU A 317 -25.84 -50.59 44.22
C LEU A 317 -27.13 -51.33 43.79
N GLN A 318 -28.18 -50.58 43.42
CA GLN A 318 -29.42 -51.14 42.88
C GLN A 318 -29.87 -50.31 41.67
N SER A 319 -29.87 -50.95 40.50
CA SER A 319 -30.40 -50.52 39.18
C SER A 319 -29.54 -49.62 38.28
N LEU A 320 -29.49 -50.02 37.00
CA LEU A 320 -28.98 -49.32 35.82
C LEU A 320 -29.85 -48.08 35.51
N PRO A 321 -29.33 -47.10 34.74
CA PRO A 321 -29.48 -45.67 35.03
C PRO A 321 -30.77 -45.03 34.49
N THR A 322 -31.25 -44.01 35.21
CA THR A 322 -31.90 -42.83 34.60
C THR A 322 -31.12 -41.59 35.01
N GLU A 323 -30.78 -40.79 34.01
CA GLU A 323 -30.01 -39.54 34.07
C GLU A 323 -30.68 -38.54 35.01
N ASP A 324 -29.89 -37.92 35.88
CA ASP A 324 -29.95 -36.48 36.19
C ASP A 324 -28.70 -36.08 36.98
N GLU A 325 -27.89 -35.20 36.37
CA GLU A 325 -26.63 -34.68 36.90
C GLU A 325 -26.87 -33.52 37.88
N HIS A 326 -26.20 -33.56 39.04
CA HIS A 326 -25.91 -32.37 39.83
C HIS A 326 -24.39 -32.25 40.02
N GLU A 327 -23.87 -31.13 39.55
CA GLU A 327 -22.46 -30.79 39.46
C GLU A 327 -22.01 -30.06 40.74
N GLU A 328 -21.09 -30.65 41.52
CA GLU A 328 -20.34 -29.92 42.56
C GLU A 328 -18.85 -30.12 42.33
N THR A 329 -18.15 -29.01 42.04
CA THR A 329 -16.72 -28.97 41.71
C THR A 329 -15.86 -28.73 42.96
N ALA A 330 -14.89 -29.61 43.21
CA ALA A 330 -13.75 -29.34 44.10
C ALA A 330 -12.44 -29.36 43.29
N SER A 331 -11.75 -28.21 43.22
CA SER A 331 -10.46 -28.03 42.54
C SER A 331 -9.29 -28.15 43.54
N SER A 332 -8.18 -28.74 43.11
CA SER A 332 -6.88 -28.58 43.75
C SER A 332 -5.93 -27.89 42.79
N THR A 333 -5.56 -26.64 43.10
CA THR A 333 -4.61 -25.82 42.34
C THR A 333 -3.18 -26.06 42.81
N VAL A 334 -2.25 -26.16 41.87
CA VAL A 334 -0.80 -26.05 42.14
C VAL A 334 -0.29 -24.87 41.32
N GLU A 335 -0.01 -23.77 42.00
CA GLU A 335 0.61 -22.58 41.40
C GLU A 335 2.13 -22.74 41.40
N ALA A 336 2.75 -22.55 40.25
CA ALA A 336 4.20 -22.43 40.15
C ALA A 336 4.51 -21.14 39.39
N GLU A 337 5.20 -20.21 40.05
CA GLU A 337 5.67 -18.97 39.46
C GLU A 337 7.06 -19.15 38.85
N GLY A 338 7.19 -18.86 37.56
CA GLY A 338 8.46 -18.65 36.89
C GLY A 338 8.51 -17.21 36.37
N ILE A 339 9.45 -16.42 36.87
CA ILE A 339 9.76 -15.08 36.37
C ILE A 339 11.10 -15.17 35.64
N VAL A 340 11.15 -14.78 34.36
CA VAL A 340 12.41 -14.50 33.66
C VAL A 340 12.58 -12.99 33.61
N PRO A 341 13.50 -12.40 34.38
CA PRO A 341 13.79 -10.97 34.27
C PRO A 341 14.56 -10.71 32.98
N LEU A 342 14.12 -9.72 32.19
CA LEU A 342 14.89 -9.20 31.04
C LEU A 342 16.05 -8.27 31.48
N ASP A 343 16.26 -8.10 32.78
CA ASP A 343 17.18 -7.10 33.31
C ASP A 343 18.58 -7.66 33.56
N LYS A 344 19.27 -8.04 32.48
CA LYS A 344 20.75 -8.18 32.50
C LYS A 344 21.43 -7.77 31.20
N PHE A 345 20.91 -6.81 30.45
CA PHE A 345 21.64 -6.28 29.29
C PHE A 345 21.42 -4.77 29.11
N GLN A 346 21.91 -3.98 30.07
CA GLN A 346 22.21 -2.56 29.83
C GLN A 346 23.73 -2.35 29.80
N LYS A 347 24.23 -1.88 28.66
CA LYS A 347 25.39 -0.97 28.61
C LYS A 347 24.98 0.31 27.88
N LYS A 348 25.31 1.43 28.51
CA LYS A 348 25.02 2.83 28.15
C LYS A 348 25.81 3.33 26.93
N GLY A 349 25.18 4.28 26.22
CA GLY A 349 25.79 5.33 25.39
C GLY A 349 25.59 5.10 23.89
N SER A 350 25.07 6.01 23.07
CA SER A 350 24.75 7.44 23.22
C SER A 350 23.75 7.87 22.14
N ASP A 351 22.89 8.83 22.48
CA ASP A 351 21.82 9.37 21.64
C ASP A 351 22.29 10.08 20.37
N THR A 352 21.74 9.68 19.22
CA THR A 352 21.34 10.58 18.12
C THR A 352 20.25 9.86 17.32
N GLU A 353 19.00 10.31 17.48
CA GLU A 353 17.82 9.76 16.82
C GLU A 353 17.67 10.27 15.38
N ILE A 354 17.67 9.37 14.39
CA ILE A 354 17.12 9.57 13.04
C ILE A 354 16.41 8.25 12.64
N PRO A 355 15.20 8.27 12.03
CA PRO A 355 14.30 7.12 12.02
C PRO A 355 14.54 6.13 10.86
N ASP A 356 14.49 4.84 11.19
CA ASP A 356 14.51 3.67 10.29
C ASP A 356 13.30 3.60 9.35
N PHE A 357 13.52 3.25 8.08
CA PHE A 357 12.49 2.88 7.12
C PHE A 357 12.79 1.49 6.52
N LYS A 358 11.94 0.49 6.83
CA LYS A 358 11.98 -0.87 6.27
C LYS A 358 10.89 -1.11 5.22
N ILE A 359 11.21 -1.83 4.16
CA ILE A 359 10.24 -2.54 3.31
C ILE A 359 10.78 -3.95 3.04
N SER A 360 10.01 -4.98 3.42
CA SER A 360 10.21 -6.40 3.09
C SER A 360 8.87 -7.03 2.70
N PRO A 361 8.82 -8.02 1.78
CA PRO A 361 7.60 -8.73 1.43
C PRO A 361 7.27 -9.78 2.50
N VAL A 362 6.02 -9.82 2.99
CA VAL A 362 5.54 -10.78 4.00
C VAL A 362 4.21 -11.37 3.55
N SER A 363 4.07 -12.69 3.69
CA SER A 363 2.85 -13.46 3.44
C SER A 363 1.75 -13.10 4.43
N THR A 364 0.55 -12.87 3.87
CA THR A 364 -0.81 -12.78 4.45
C THR A 364 -1.01 -12.76 5.97
N ASN A 365 -1.91 -11.86 6.37
CA ASN A 365 -2.17 -11.26 7.67
C ASN A 365 -1.45 -9.91 7.72
N TYR A 366 -2.20 -8.79 7.90
CA TYR A 366 -1.81 -7.50 8.52
C TYR A 366 -2.45 -6.23 7.86
N ILE A 367 -3.06 -5.32 8.65
CA ILE A 367 -3.59 -3.98 8.24
C ILE A 367 -3.15 -2.88 9.26
N PHE A 368 -2.87 -1.65 8.78
CA PHE A 368 -1.79 -0.71 9.16
C PHE A 368 -2.14 0.52 10.05
N ASN A 369 -1.18 0.93 10.91
CA ASN A 369 -1.24 2.09 11.81
C ASN A 369 -0.60 3.33 11.15
N TYR A 370 -1.41 4.39 11.01
CA TYR A 370 -1.25 5.59 10.18
C TYR A 370 -0.02 6.49 10.48
N LYS A 371 0.82 6.20 11.49
CA LYS A 371 1.86 7.16 11.95
C LYS A 371 3.30 6.68 11.98
N ARG A 372 3.60 5.39 11.84
CA ARG A 372 5.00 4.90 11.84
C ARG A 372 5.08 3.66 10.97
N ASN A 373 6.07 3.60 10.09
CA ASN A 373 6.40 2.50 9.18
C ASN A 373 6.59 1.13 9.86
N ILE A 374 5.51 0.54 10.36
CA ILE A 374 5.50 -0.71 11.12
C ILE A 374 4.35 -1.60 10.60
N PHE A 375 4.71 -2.78 10.11
CA PHE A 375 3.83 -3.89 9.72
C PHE A 375 2.99 -4.37 10.93
N LEU A 376 1.68 -4.66 10.77
CA LEU A 376 0.79 -4.94 11.91
C LEU A 376 -0.09 -6.19 11.82
N ALA A 377 0.17 -7.15 12.72
CA ALA A 377 -0.72 -8.12 13.38
C ALA A 377 -2.20 -8.26 12.91
N SER A 378 -2.63 -9.51 12.74
CA SER A 378 -3.91 -9.98 12.20
C SER A 378 -5.12 -9.68 13.08
N THR A 379 -6.26 -9.37 12.48
CA THR A 379 -7.53 -10.04 12.86
C THR A 379 -7.68 -11.28 11.98
N ASN A 380 -8.23 -12.38 12.52
CA ASN A 380 -8.52 -13.63 11.80
C ASN A 380 -9.35 -13.35 10.51
N ALA A 381 -8.67 -13.03 9.42
CA ALA A 381 -9.19 -13.04 8.06
C ALA A 381 -8.58 -14.21 7.29
N SER A 382 -8.24 -15.30 7.99
CA SER A 382 -7.83 -16.57 7.40
C SER A 382 -8.88 -17.17 6.45
N SER A 383 -10.05 -16.54 6.30
CA SER A 383 -11.10 -16.90 5.34
C SER A 383 -11.63 -15.76 4.44
N ASN A 384 -11.22 -14.49 4.61
CA ASN A 384 -11.98 -13.37 4.04
C ASN A 384 -11.21 -12.62 2.95
N ASN A 385 -11.61 -12.82 1.70
CA ASN A 385 -11.05 -12.14 0.52
C ASN A 385 -11.44 -10.66 0.55
N VAL A 386 -10.54 -9.76 0.94
CA VAL A 386 -10.74 -8.31 0.89
C VAL A 386 -10.78 -7.83 -0.57
N HIS A 387 -11.88 -7.20 -1.00
CA HIS A 387 -12.05 -6.80 -2.40
C HIS A 387 -11.92 -5.30 -2.66
N PHE A 388 -12.17 -4.49 -1.64
CA PHE A 388 -12.00 -3.05 -1.77
C PHE A 388 -11.72 -2.39 -0.42
N ILE A 389 -10.96 -1.31 -0.50
CA ILE A 389 -10.62 -0.43 0.61
C ILE A 389 -10.97 1.00 0.20
N LYS A 390 -11.60 1.75 1.09
CA LYS A 390 -11.87 3.19 0.91
C LYS A 390 -11.47 3.97 2.13
N THR A 391 -10.67 5.02 1.97
CA THR A 391 -10.47 5.99 3.04
C THR A 391 -11.59 7.04 3.03
N ILE A 392 -12.31 7.19 4.15
CA ILE A 392 -13.42 8.15 4.26
C ILE A 392 -12.91 9.50 4.79
N SER A 393 -12.05 9.45 5.81
CA SER A 393 -11.51 10.61 6.50
C SER A 393 -10.08 10.33 6.97
N GLU A 394 -9.40 11.35 7.47
CA GLU A 394 -8.09 11.20 8.13
C GLU A 394 -8.07 10.12 9.23
N LYS A 395 -9.24 9.73 9.76
CA LYS A 395 -9.36 8.85 10.92
C LYS A 395 -9.92 7.47 10.64
N SER A 396 -10.55 7.25 9.49
CA SER A 396 -11.36 6.04 9.27
C SER A 396 -11.23 5.47 7.87
N LEU A 397 -11.05 4.15 7.83
CA LEU A 397 -10.91 3.34 6.63
C LEU A 397 -12.00 2.26 6.61
N VAL A 398 -12.63 2.07 5.45
CA VAL A 398 -13.62 1.02 5.22
C VAL A 398 -12.98 -0.09 4.44
N VAL A 399 -13.11 -1.31 4.96
CA VAL A 399 -12.71 -2.54 4.30
C VAL A 399 -13.94 -3.41 4.11
N TRP A 400 -14.09 -4.04 2.94
CA TRP A 400 -15.04 -5.13 2.79
C TRP A 400 -14.49 -6.30 1.98
N ALA A 401 -15.07 -7.47 2.24
CA ALA A 401 -14.73 -8.72 1.58
C ALA A 401 -15.84 -9.16 0.61
N SER A 402 -15.48 -9.72 -0.55
CA SER A 402 -16.45 -10.02 -1.62
C SER A 402 -17.50 -11.07 -1.30
N SER A 403 -17.16 -12.03 -0.43
CA SER A 403 -18.08 -13.09 -0.01
C SER A 403 -19.01 -12.64 1.11
N GLU A 404 -18.74 -11.48 1.72
CA GLU A 404 -19.36 -11.09 2.96
C GLU A 404 -20.39 -9.97 2.75
N THR A 405 -21.49 -10.05 3.49
CA THR A 405 -22.52 -9.03 3.48
C THR A 405 -22.28 -8.03 4.62
N TYR A 406 -21.05 -7.55 4.80
CA TYR A 406 -20.76 -6.54 5.81
C TYR A 406 -19.63 -5.58 5.42
N LEU A 407 -19.60 -4.44 6.10
CA LEU A 407 -18.54 -3.43 6.05
C LEU A 407 -17.80 -3.44 7.38
N LEU A 408 -16.48 -3.40 7.35
CA LEU A 408 -15.63 -3.20 8.52
C LEU A 408 -15.09 -1.77 8.51
N PHE A 409 -15.19 -1.11 9.65
CA PHE A 409 -14.65 0.22 9.87
C PHE A 409 -13.46 0.12 10.80
N PHE A 410 -12.34 0.70 10.38
CA PHE A 410 -11.12 0.75 11.16
C PHE A 410 -10.73 2.20 11.44
N ASN A 411 -10.19 2.45 12.62
CA ASN A 411 -9.55 3.72 12.92
C ASN A 411 -8.11 3.79 12.38
N THR A 412 -7.47 4.94 12.53
CA THR A 412 -6.04 5.17 12.19
C THR A 412 -5.04 4.29 12.92
N GLU A 413 -5.44 3.65 14.02
CA GLU A 413 -4.60 2.75 14.80
C GLU A 413 -4.83 1.27 14.42
N SER A 414 -5.48 1.00 13.29
CA SER A 414 -5.90 -0.33 12.83
C SER A 414 -6.91 -1.04 13.72
N LYS A 415 -7.55 -0.34 14.65
CA LYS A 415 -8.54 -0.97 15.53
C LYS A 415 -9.89 -0.97 14.83
N GLU A 416 -10.53 -2.14 14.78
CA GLU A 416 -11.93 -2.25 14.35
C GLU A 416 -12.79 -1.36 15.25
N GLU A 417 -13.41 -0.33 14.67
CA GLU A 417 -14.34 0.55 15.35
C GLU A 417 -15.76 -0.02 15.29
N SER A 418 -16.13 -0.61 14.16
CA SER A 418 -17.48 -1.14 13.97
C SER A 418 -17.59 -2.08 12.76
N LYS A 419 -18.68 -2.84 12.75
CA LYS A 419 -19.07 -3.74 11.68
C LYS A 419 -20.55 -3.53 11.34
N ILE A 420 -20.84 -3.28 10.07
CA ILE A 420 -22.22 -3.07 9.59
C ILE A 420 -22.60 -4.18 8.63
N TYR A 421 -23.65 -4.92 8.97
CA TYR A 421 -24.21 -5.96 8.11
C TYR A 421 -25.17 -5.35 7.08
N LEU A 422 -24.97 -5.73 5.83
CA LEU A 422 -25.78 -5.42 4.68
C LEU A 422 -26.63 -6.63 4.29
N GLN A 423 -27.69 -6.40 3.54
CA GLN A 423 -28.51 -7.47 2.98
C GLN A 423 -27.80 -8.21 1.83
N TYR A 424 -26.96 -7.51 1.09
CA TYR A 424 -26.24 -8.02 -0.07
C TYR A 424 -24.77 -7.62 -0.03
N SER A 425 -23.92 -8.38 -0.72
CA SER A 425 -22.50 -8.07 -0.83
C SER A 425 -22.29 -6.72 -1.52
N PRO A 426 -21.46 -5.83 -0.95
CA PRO A 426 -21.22 -4.53 -1.53
C PRO A 426 -20.34 -4.63 -2.79
N SER A 427 -20.71 -3.86 -3.82
CA SER A 427 -20.02 -3.82 -5.12
C SER A 427 -19.19 -2.55 -5.32
N SER A 428 -19.58 -1.44 -4.69
CA SER A 428 -18.91 -0.14 -4.83
C SER A 428 -19.29 0.79 -3.67
N ILE A 429 -18.39 1.70 -3.30
CA ILE A 429 -18.61 2.71 -2.25
C ILE A 429 -18.29 4.09 -2.81
N ALA A 430 -19.15 5.06 -2.52
CA ALA A 430 -18.93 6.48 -2.80
C ALA A 430 -19.03 7.30 -1.52
N ILE A 431 -18.13 8.27 -1.36
CA ILE A 431 -18.17 9.22 -0.24
C ILE A 431 -19.18 10.32 -0.59
N VAL A 432 -20.24 10.44 0.21
CA VAL A 432 -21.30 11.43 0.02
C VAL A 432 -20.91 12.75 0.67
N ASP A 433 -20.48 12.67 1.94
CA ASP A 433 -19.93 13.78 2.71
C ASP A 433 -18.97 13.26 3.78
N LYS A 434 -18.52 14.12 4.71
CA LYS A 434 -17.58 13.77 5.78
C LYS A 434 -18.02 12.61 6.67
N ASN A 435 -19.34 12.43 6.83
CA ASN A 435 -19.95 11.51 7.79
C ASN A 435 -20.88 10.50 7.10
N THR A 436 -20.97 10.52 5.77
CA THR A 436 -21.93 9.70 5.03
C THR A 436 -21.25 9.04 3.84
N ILE A 437 -21.43 7.74 3.71
CA ILE A 437 -21.07 6.97 2.52
C ILE A 437 -22.33 6.37 1.90
N ALA A 438 -22.31 6.24 0.57
CA ALA A 438 -23.26 5.43 -0.18
C ALA A 438 -22.58 4.12 -0.55
N VAL A 439 -23.30 3.02 -0.40
CA VAL A 439 -22.79 1.66 -0.65
C VAL A 439 -23.73 0.97 -1.62
N ALA A 440 -23.23 0.63 -2.79
CA ALA A 440 -23.97 -0.17 -3.76
C ALA A 440 -23.93 -1.63 -3.33
N ALA A 441 -25.10 -2.25 -3.18
CA ALA A 441 -25.26 -3.63 -2.78
C ALA A 441 -26.39 -4.28 -3.60
N CYS A 442 -26.03 -4.95 -4.70
CA CYS A 442 -26.97 -5.56 -5.65
C CYS A 442 -28.02 -4.54 -6.18
N ARG A 443 -29.29 -4.64 -5.76
CA ARG A 443 -30.40 -3.77 -6.19
C ARG A 443 -30.73 -2.68 -5.17
N GLN A 444 -29.77 -2.35 -4.30
CA GLN A 444 -29.93 -1.35 -3.25
C GLN A 444 -28.70 -0.45 -3.18
N ILE A 445 -28.96 0.78 -2.75
CA ILE A 445 -27.93 1.73 -2.31
C ILE A 445 -28.20 2.01 -0.84
N VAL A 446 -27.27 1.60 0.01
CA VAL A 446 -27.36 1.77 1.46
C VAL A 446 -26.54 3.00 1.84
N PHE A 447 -27.18 3.97 2.50
CA PHE A 447 -26.49 5.13 3.05
C PHE A 447 -26.10 4.83 4.49
N VAL A 448 -24.82 4.99 4.80
CA VAL A 448 -24.26 4.68 6.11
C VAL A 448 -23.66 5.93 6.71
N ASN A 449 -24.01 6.21 7.96
CA ASN A 449 -23.36 7.24 8.75
C ASN A 449 -22.07 6.68 9.34
N THR A 450 -20.93 7.26 8.97
CA THR A 450 -19.60 6.77 9.33
C THR A 450 -19.15 7.20 10.72
N GLN A 451 -19.86 8.13 11.37
CA GLN A 451 -19.58 8.56 12.74
C GLN A 451 -20.31 7.70 13.78
N THR A 452 -21.54 7.29 13.47
CA THR A 452 -22.38 6.45 14.35
C THR A 452 -22.38 4.99 13.94
N PHE A 453 -21.83 4.67 12.77
CA PHE A 453 -21.83 3.34 12.16
C PHE A 453 -23.24 2.75 12.00
N THR A 454 -24.20 3.60 11.60
CA THR A 454 -25.60 3.21 11.42
C THR A 454 -26.05 3.33 9.97
N CYS A 455 -26.96 2.45 9.55
CA CYS A 455 -27.67 2.59 8.30
C CYS A 455 -28.68 3.74 8.42
N MET A 456 -28.52 4.78 7.59
CA MET A 456 -29.40 5.95 7.58
C MET A 456 -30.69 5.65 6.81
N HIS A 457 -30.57 5.21 5.56
CA HIS A 457 -31.69 4.84 4.69
C HIS A 457 -31.21 4.00 3.52
N ILE A 458 -32.16 3.34 2.85
CA ILE A 458 -31.92 2.46 1.71
C ILE A 458 -32.72 2.97 0.51
N VAL A 459 -32.06 3.10 -0.63
CA VAL A 459 -32.69 3.38 -1.93
C VAL A 459 -32.72 2.09 -2.74
N ASN A 460 -33.92 1.60 -3.05
CA ASN A 460 -34.09 0.46 -3.94
C ASN A 460 -33.97 0.92 -5.39
N ILE A 461 -33.17 0.19 -6.16
CA ILE A 461 -32.99 0.42 -7.59
C ILE A 461 -33.54 -0.75 -8.39
N ASP A 462 -34.02 -0.45 -9.59
CA ASP A 462 -34.75 -1.35 -10.46
C ASP A 462 -33.84 -2.29 -11.27
N ASP A 463 -32.54 -2.36 -10.95
CA ASP A 463 -31.50 -3.11 -11.66
C ASP A 463 -30.28 -3.39 -10.75
N HIS A 464 -29.36 -4.25 -11.17
CA HIS A 464 -28.10 -4.49 -10.45
C HIS A 464 -27.15 -3.30 -10.59
N CYS A 465 -26.59 -2.85 -9.46
CA CYS A 465 -25.59 -1.80 -9.41
C CYS A 465 -24.19 -2.31 -9.12
N PHE A 466 -23.26 -1.94 -10.00
CA PHE A 466 -21.85 -2.33 -9.92
C PHE A 466 -20.91 -1.16 -9.57
N GLY A 467 -21.35 0.08 -9.77
CA GLY A 467 -20.50 1.25 -9.61
C GLY A 467 -21.32 2.46 -9.19
N ILE A 468 -20.83 3.17 -8.18
CA ILE A 468 -21.37 4.45 -7.74
C ILE A 468 -20.29 5.51 -7.63
N ALA A 469 -20.66 6.75 -7.91
CA ALA A 469 -19.83 7.93 -7.65
C ALA A 469 -20.73 9.09 -7.19
N PHE A 470 -20.23 9.97 -6.33
CA PHE A 470 -21.02 11.07 -5.80
C PHE A 470 -20.33 12.41 -6.02
N ILE A 471 -21.05 13.38 -6.61
CA ILE A 471 -20.49 14.65 -7.07
C ILE A 471 -21.57 15.73 -6.98
N LYS A 472 -21.28 16.86 -6.32
CA LYS A 472 -22.17 18.03 -6.28
C LYS A 472 -23.64 17.67 -5.95
N ASN A 473 -23.85 16.87 -4.90
CA ASN A 473 -25.17 16.39 -4.46
C ASN A 473 -25.89 15.44 -5.44
N GLN A 474 -25.17 14.91 -6.42
CA GLN A 474 -25.71 13.95 -7.38
C GLN A 474 -24.96 12.63 -7.25
N LEU A 475 -25.73 11.56 -7.14
CA LEU A 475 -25.26 10.18 -7.14
C LEU A 475 -25.36 9.62 -8.56
N PHE A 476 -24.22 9.22 -9.09
CA PHE A 476 -24.10 8.50 -10.35
C PHE A 476 -24.13 7.02 -10.03
N VAL A 477 -25.09 6.30 -10.62
CA VAL A 477 -25.38 4.91 -10.32
C VAL A 477 -25.39 4.14 -11.62
N ASN A 478 -24.45 3.20 -11.76
CA ASN A 478 -24.45 2.31 -12.91
C ASN A 478 -25.45 1.17 -12.70
N CYS A 479 -26.54 1.17 -13.47
CA CYS A 479 -27.45 0.04 -13.60
C CYS A 479 -27.04 -0.83 -14.79
N GLU A 480 -26.69 -2.10 -14.56
CA GLU A 480 -26.06 -2.98 -15.57
C GLU A 480 -26.80 -3.00 -16.93
N SER A 481 -28.12 -3.16 -16.91
CA SER A 481 -28.97 -3.23 -18.11
C SER A 481 -29.62 -1.90 -18.48
N LYS A 482 -29.81 -0.99 -17.52
CA LYS A 482 -30.53 0.29 -17.71
C LYS A 482 -29.62 1.50 -17.91
N GLY A 483 -28.32 1.29 -17.82
CA GLY A 483 -27.26 2.25 -18.01
C GLY A 483 -27.00 3.16 -16.81
N LEU A 484 -26.20 4.21 -17.02
CA LEU A 484 -25.82 5.13 -15.95
C LEU A 484 -26.97 6.10 -15.62
N LYS A 485 -27.40 6.12 -14.36
CA LYS A 485 -28.41 7.05 -13.84
C LYS A 485 -27.75 8.12 -12.96
N VAL A 486 -28.28 9.34 -13.02
CA VAL A 486 -27.96 10.41 -12.08
C VAL A 486 -29.17 10.60 -11.20
N MET A 487 -29.01 10.47 -9.89
CA MET A 487 -30.08 10.60 -8.92
C MET A 487 -29.66 11.42 -7.71
N ASP A 488 -30.63 11.94 -6.96
CA ASP A 488 -30.36 12.52 -5.64
C ASP A 488 -30.18 11.41 -4.57
N VAL A 489 -29.83 11.81 -3.35
CA VAL A 489 -29.67 10.87 -2.22
C VAL A 489 -30.97 10.18 -1.80
N LYS A 490 -32.13 10.66 -2.28
CA LYS A 490 -33.45 10.05 -2.04
C LYS A 490 -33.84 9.06 -3.14
N GLY A 491 -33.02 8.92 -4.19
CA GLY A 491 -33.26 8.02 -5.32
C GLY A 491 -34.05 8.64 -6.47
N ASN A 492 -34.34 9.95 -6.44
CA ASN A 492 -35.03 10.62 -7.54
C ASN A 492 -34.07 10.79 -8.71
N VAL A 493 -34.41 10.19 -9.85
CA VAL A 493 -33.56 10.22 -11.05
C VAL A 493 -33.74 11.56 -11.78
N SER A 494 -32.64 12.30 -11.94
CA SER A 494 -32.60 13.56 -12.70
C SER A 494 -32.17 13.36 -14.15
N LYS A 495 -31.32 12.35 -14.42
CA LYS A 495 -30.79 12.07 -15.76
C LYS A 495 -30.49 10.58 -15.95
N SER A 496 -30.51 10.11 -17.19
CA SER A 496 -30.14 8.73 -17.54
C SER A 496 -29.39 8.66 -18.86
N PHE A 497 -28.31 7.89 -18.89
CA PHE A 497 -27.46 7.63 -20.04
C PHE A 497 -27.59 6.16 -20.45
N LYS A 498 -28.60 5.87 -21.27
CA LYS A 498 -28.92 4.49 -21.69
C LYS A 498 -27.84 3.82 -22.55
N ASN A 499 -26.93 4.60 -23.13
CA ASN A 499 -25.85 4.09 -23.99
C ASN A 499 -24.65 3.55 -23.19
N ILE A 500 -24.62 3.78 -21.87
CA ILE A 500 -23.52 3.42 -20.98
C ILE A 500 -23.95 2.23 -20.14
N THR A 501 -23.87 1.00 -20.69
CA THR A 501 -24.36 -0.24 -20.05
C THR A 501 -23.25 -1.26 -19.78
N GLY A 502 -23.55 -2.19 -18.86
CA GLY A 502 -22.68 -3.28 -18.43
C GLY A 502 -22.14 -3.10 -17.01
N LYS A 503 -21.15 -3.92 -16.65
CA LYS A 503 -20.43 -3.81 -15.38
C LYS A 503 -19.39 -2.71 -15.48
N LEU A 504 -19.76 -1.53 -14.98
CA LEU A 504 -18.95 -0.32 -15.04
C LEU A 504 -18.48 0.05 -13.65
N GLN A 505 -17.20 0.40 -13.57
CA GLN A 505 -16.63 1.08 -12.41
C GLN A 505 -16.58 2.57 -12.69
N LEU A 506 -16.97 3.35 -11.69
CA LEU A 506 -17.00 4.81 -11.75
C LEU A 506 -15.89 5.38 -10.86
N CYS A 507 -15.16 6.35 -11.37
CA CYS A 507 -14.15 7.08 -10.63
C CYS A 507 -14.30 8.57 -10.82
N LEU A 508 -14.25 9.31 -9.72
CA LEU A 508 -14.33 10.77 -9.73
C LEU A 508 -12.96 11.36 -10.01
N LEU A 509 -12.79 11.98 -11.18
CA LEU A 509 -11.52 12.58 -11.55
C LEU A 509 -11.38 14.00 -10.99
N ASN A 510 -12.41 14.82 -11.19
CA ASN A 510 -12.52 16.16 -10.61
C ASN A 510 -14.00 16.57 -10.50
N SER A 511 -14.28 17.79 -10.04
CA SER A 511 -15.66 18.26 -9.83
C SER A 511 -16.56 18.33 -11.08
N ARG A 512 -16.04 17.96 -12.27
CA ARG A 512 -16.74 18.02 -13.56
C ARG A 512 -16.65 16.73 -14.37
N ILE A 513 -15.70 15.84 -14.11
CA ILE A 513 -15.43 14.67 -14.97
C ILE A 513 -15.49 13.37 -14.17
N ILE A 514 -16.22 12.40 -14.72
CA ILE A 514 -16.26 11.00 -14.26
C ILE A 514 -15.54 10.13 -15.27
N ALA A 515 -14.60 9.33 -14.81
CA ALA A 515 -14.04 8.24 -15.58
C ALA A 515 -14.86 6.97 -15.37
N ILE A 516 -15.14 6.27 -16.46
CA ILE A 516 -15.98 5.09 -16.50
C ILE A 516 -15.20 3.99 -17.22
N ALA A 517 -14.77 2.94 -16.52
CA ALA A 517 -14.26 1.73 -17.18
C ALA A 517 -15.35 0.68 -17.21
N LYS A 518 -15.44 0.02 -18.35
CA LYS A 518 -16.24 -1.17 -18.51
C LYS A 518 -15.37 -2.40 -18.30
N GLN A 519 -15.80 -3.27 -17.40
CA GLN A 519 -15.13 -4.53 -17.14
C GLN A 519 -15.01 -5.33 -18.45
N GLY A 520 -13.80 -5.78 -18.78
CA GLY A 520 -13.55 -6.53 -20.02
C GLY A 520 -13.32 -5.67 -21.27
N CYS A 521 -13.37 -4.33 -21.19
CA CYS A 521 -13.18 -3.47 -22.35
C CYS A 521 -11.90 -2.64 -22.25
N CYS A 522 -11.12 -2.58 -23.32
CA CYS A 522 -9.89 -1.79 -23.38
C CYS A 522 -10.15 -0.29 -23.59
N SER A 523 -11.20 0.27 -22.98
CA SER A 523 -11.51 1.69 -23.10
C SER A 523 -12.06 2.28 -21.81
N ILE A 524 -11.77 3.58 -21.63
CA ILE A 524 -12.30 4.42 -20.56
C ILE A 524 -13.16 5.50 -21.21
N ILE A 525 -14.38 5.66 -20.71
CA ILE A 525 -15.28 6.75 -21.11
C ILE A 525 -15.16 7.86 -20.06
N PHE A 526 -14.91 9.08 -20.52
CA PHE A 526 -14.90 10.28 -19.69
C PHE A 526 -16.21 11.02 -19.92
N LEU A 527 -17.00 11.14 -18.87
CA LEU A 527 -18.26 11.89 -18.89
C LEU A 527 -18.03 13.26 -18.24
N ASN A 528 -18.13 14.33 -19.03
CA ASN A 528 -18.20 15.68 -18.50
C ASN A 528 -19.63 15.95 -18.04
N ILE A 529 -19.81 16.11 -16.74
CA ILE A 529 -21.12 16.28 -16.11
C ILE A 529 -21.77 17.61 -16.53
N SER A 530 -20.97 18.65 -16.72
CA SER A 530 -21.48 20.02 -16.98
C SER A 530 -22.03 20.14 -18.39
N THR A 531 -21.32 19.60 -19.37
CA THR A 531 -21.72 19.62 -20.79
C THR A 531 -22.50 18.38 -21.20
N SER A 532 -22.46 17.32 -20.38
CA SER A 532 -22.95 15.98 -20.74
C SER A 532 -22.29 15.38 -21.98
N SER A 533 -21.12 15.91 -22.36
CA SER A 533 -20.30 15.36 -23.43
C SER A 533 -19.52 14.15 -22.94
N MET A 534 -19.34 13.18 -23.83
CA MET A 534 -18.54 11.99 -23.58
C MET A 534 -17.36 11.95 -24.53
N SER A 535 -16.20 11.60 -24.00
CA SER A 535 -15.05 11.18 -24.80
C SER A 535 -14.66 9.76 -24.41
N THR A 536 -14.17 8.98 -25.36
CA THR A 536 -13.72 7.61 -25.13
C THR A 536 -12.25 7.51 -25.48
N ILE A 537 -11.50 6.83 -24.62
CA ILE A 537 -10.07 6.59 -24.84
C ILE A 537 -9.85 5.10 -24.84
N ASN A 538 -9.15 4.61 -25.84
CA ASN A 538 -8.72 3.22 -25.90
C ASN A 538 -7.39 3.08 -25.16
N LEU A 539 -7.31 2.11 -24.26
CA LEU A 539 -6.09 1.72 -23.59
C LEU A 539 -5.14 1.04 -24.59
N PRO A 540 -3.82 1.32 -24.53
CA PRO A 540 -2.83 0.65 -25.35
C PRO A 540 -2.77 -0.86 -25.01
N GLY A 541 -2.43 -1.70 -26.00
CA GLY A 541 -1.97 -3.07 -25.73
C GLY A 541 -3.00 -4.12 -25.30
N SER A 542 -4.27 -4.04 -25.69
CA SER A 542 -5.35 -4.96 -25.24
C SER A 542 -5.50 -5.02 -23.70
N GLU A 543 -5.09 -3.96 -23.03
CA GLU A 543 -5.19 -3.85 -21.57
C GLU A 543 -6.64 -3.69 -21.15
N ILE A 544 -7.06 -4.54 -20.22
CA ILE A 544 -8.42 -4.56 -19.70
C ILE A 544 -8.37 -3.99 -18.28
N PRO A 545 -9.07 -2.88 -18.01
CA PRO A 545 -9.10 -2.29 -16.69
C PRO A 545 -9.89 -3.20 -15.75
N ASN A 546 -9.25 -3.58 -14.64
CA ASN A 546 -9.91 -4.30 -13.55
C ASN A 546 -10.52 -3.33 -12.56
N CYS A 547 -9.67 -2.43 -12.07
CA CYS A 547 -10.02 -1.44 -11.08
C CYS A 547 -9.30 -0.11 -11.37
N MET A 548 -9.94 1.00 -11.00
CA MET A 548 -9.37 2.34 -11.11
C MET A 548 -9.64 3.19 -9.88
N THR A 549 -8.77 4.17 -9.65
CA THR A 549 -8.97 5.25 -8.68
C THR A 549 -8.38 6.56 -9.22
N SER A 550 -8.74 7.68 -8.61
CA SER A 550 -8.30 9.01 -9.01
C SER A 550 -7.06 9.43 -8.21
N PHE A 551 -6.09 10.01 -8.87
CA PHE A 551 -4.89 10.58 -8.26
C PHE A 551 -4.64 11.99 -8.79
N GLY A 552 -5.10 13.00 -8.03
CA GLY A 552 -5.15 14.38 -8.51
C GLY A 552 -5.88 14.45 -9.84
N ASP A 553 -5.26 15.07 -10.85
CA ASP A 553 -5.76 15.15 -12.23
C ASP A 553 -5.38 13.92 -13.08
N ASN A 554 -5.26 12.74 -12.49
CA ASN A 554 -4.89 11.51 -13.19
C ASN A 554 -5.76 10.33 -12.74
N ILE A 555 -5.77 9.28 -13.55
CA ILE A 555 -6.37 7.99 -13.21
C ILE A 555 -5.23 7.02 -12.97
N LEU A 556 -5.31 6.30 -11.86
CA LEU A 556 -4.52 5.09 -11.64
C LEU A 556 -5.39 3.89 -11.97
N LEU A 557 -4.85 2.97 -12.76
CA LEU A 557 -5.62 1.88 -13.32
C LEU A 557 -4.83 0.59 -13.29
N VAL A 558 -5.45 -0.47 -12.79
CA VAL A 558 -4.87 -1.81 -12.75
C VAL A 558 -5.39 -2.60 -13.94
N SER A 559 -4.48 -3.12 -14.76
CA SER A 559 -4.83 -3.98 -15.88
C SER A 559 -4.89 -5.45 -15.45
N THR A 560 -5.98 -6.15 -15.83
CA THR A 560 -6.11 -7.60 -15.62
C THR A 560 -5.18 -8.41 -16.51
N SER A 561 -4.73 -7.88 -17.65
CA SER A 561 -4.00 -8.68 -18.63
C SER A 561 -2.52 -8.87 -18.25
N ASN A 562 -1.93 -7.91 -17.53
CA ASN A 562 -0.50 -7.89 -17.23
C ASN A 562 -0.17 -7.56 -15.76
N ASN A 563 -1.17 -7.41 -14.87
CA ASN A 563 -0.99 -7.02 -13.47
C ASN A 563 -0.16 -5.73 -13.29
N GLN A 564 -0.23 -4.80 -14.24
CA GLN A 564 0.47 -3.52 -14.18
C GLN A 564 -0.46 -2.40 -13.71
N VAL A 565 0.13 -1.36 -13.11
CA VAL A 565 -0.57 -0.14 -12.72
C VAL A 565 -0.16 1.01 -13.62
N PHE A 566 -1.13 1.55 -14.34
CA PHE A 566 -0.96 2.64 -15.29
C PHE A 566 -1.41 3.94 -14.69
N LYS A 567 -0.70 5.03 -15.02
CA LYS A 567 -1.18 6.39 -14.83
C LYS A 567 -1.61 6.97 -16.15
N VAL A 568 -2.85 7.43 -16.16
CA VAL A 568 -3.46 8.10 -17.31
C VAL A 568 -3.66 9.57 -16.95
N ASN A 569 -2.99 10.47 -17.66
CA ASN A 569 -3.19 11.90 -17.51
C ASN A 569 -4.46 12.35 -18.27
N ILE A 570 -5.19 13.31 -17.69
CA ILE A 570 -6.34 13.99 -18.30
C ILE A 570 -5.98 14.72 -19.58
N ASP A 571 -4.73 15.16 -19.77
CA ASP A 571 -4.35 15.85 -21.01
C ASP A 571 -4.26 14.89 -22.23
N PHE A 572 -4.59 13.62 -22.05
CA PHE A 572 -4.84 12.62 -23.11
C PHE A 572 -3.68 12.30 -24.07
N GLU A 573 -2.51 12.93 -23.91
CA GLU A 573 -1.37 12.77 -24.83
C GLU A 573 -0.21 11.93 -24.28
N ASN A 574 -0.14 11.66 -22.96
CA ASN A 574 1.01 10.99 -22.35
C ASN A 574 0.60 9.86 -21.39
N TRP A 575 0.94 8.63 -21.78
CA TRP A 575 0.82 7.43 -20.93
C TRP A 575 2.15 7.20 -20.21
N ARG A 576 2.09 6.97 -18.89
CA ARG A 576 3.28 6.51 -18.15
C ARG A 576 2.90 5.29 -17.31
N LEU A 577 3.57 4.17 -17.59
CA LEU A 577 3.64 3.04 -16.67
C LEU A 577 4.33 3.55 -15.40
N ILE A 578 3.62 3.58 -14.27
CA ILE A 578 4.22 3.96 -12.99
C ILE A 578 4.77 2.73 -12.28
N ILE A 579 3.99 1.65 -12.24
CA ILE A 579 4.37 0.46 -11.48
C ILE A 579 4.34 -0.75 -12.40
N ASN A 580 5.52 -1.34 -12.59
CA ASN A 580 5.65 -2.62 -13.24
C ASN A 580 5.41 -3.73 -12.20
N ALA A 581 4.67 -4.77 -12.60
CA ALA A 581 4.22 -5.91 -11.79
C ALA A 581 4.87 -6.04 -10.39
N ILE A 582 4.13 -5.66 -9.34
CA ILE A 582 4.60 -5.71 -7.93
C ILE A 582 4.95 -7.14 -7.51
N CYS A 583 4.27 -8.12 -8.11
CA CYS A 583 4.61 -9.53 -7.98
C CYS A 583 4.11 -10.30 -9.20
N LYS A 584 4.95 -11.13 -9.83
CA LYS A 584 4.55 -11.97 -10.99
C LYS A 584 3.45 -12.98 -10.64
N ASN A 585 3.27 -13.30 -9.36
CA ASN A 585 2.37 -14.36 -8.91
C ASN A 585 1.04 -13.87 -8.31
N ASP A 586 0.89 -12.56 -8.06
CA ASP A 586 -0.33 -11.99 -7.47
C ASP A 586 -1.10 -11.16 -8.50
N GLN A 587 -2.30 -11.62 -8.88
CA GLN A 587 -3.20 -10.83 -9.72
C GLN A 587 -3.75 -9.65 -8.91
N LEU A 588 -3.58 -8.42 -9.39
CA LEU A 588 -4.12 -7.23 -8.71
C LEU A 588 -5.62 -7.09 -9.02
N TYR A 589 -6.41 -6.80 -7.99
CA TYR A 589 -7.87 -6.75 -8.03
C TYR A 589 -8.48 -5.46 -7.48
N GLY A 590 -7.83 -4.81 -6.52
CA GLY A 590 -8.27 -3.53 -5.96
C GLY A 590 -7.21 -2.46 -6.08
N ILE A 591 -7.63 -1.20 -6.24
CA ILE A 591 -6.79 -0.02 -6.16
C ILE A 591 -7.58 1.10 -5.50
N ASP A 592 -6.98 1.76 -4.52
CA ASP A 592 -7.50 3.04 -4.03
C ASP A 592 -6.37 3.98 -3.64
N PHE A 593 -6.59 5.28 -3.80
CA PHE A 593 -5.63 6.30 -3.42
C PHE A 593 -6.21 7.11 -2.27
N ASP A 594 -5.51 7.08 -1.13
CA ASP A 594 -5.87 7.93 -0.01
C ASP A 594 -5.24 9.31 -0.17
N LYS A 595 -6.10 10.30 -0.40
CA LYS A 595 -5.71 11.70 -0.46
C LYS A 595 -5.20 12.25 0.88
N TYR A 596 -5.55 11.63 2.00
CA TYR A 596 -5.16 12.09 3.33
C TYR A 596 -3.77 11.57 3.72
N SER A 597 -3.54 10.26 3.65
CA SER A 597 -2.20 9.69 3.89
C SER A 597 -1.25 9.89 2.72
N ASN A 598 -1.77 10.24 1.54
CA ASN A 598 -0.99 10.39 0.31
C ASN A 598 -0.39 9.04 -0.15
N GLU A 599 -1.13 7.94 0.12
CA GLU A 599 -0.71 6.57 -0.18
C GLU A 599 -1.62 5.90 -1.21
N LEU A 600 -1.03 5.00 -1.99
CA LEU A 600 -1.72 4.13 -2.93
C LEU A 600 -1.87 2.72 -2.36
N PHE A 601 -3.10 2.27 -2.19
CA PHE A 601 -3.46 0.92 -1.80
C PHE A 601 -3.67 0.07 -3.05
N LEU A 602 -3.00 -1.06 -3.14
CA LEU A 602 -3.15 -2.06 -4.20
C LEU A 602 -3.46 -3.40 -3.58
N MET A 603 -4.46 -4.11 -4.08
CA MET A 603 -4.95 -5.33 -3.45
C MET A 603 -4.83 -6.48 -4.42
N ASN A 604 -4.40 -7.66 -3.96
CA ASN A 604 -4.39 -8.85 -4.79
C ASN A 604 -5.79 -9.50 -4.89
N LYS A 605 -5.95 -10.44 -5.82
CA LYS A 605 -7.21 -11.13 -6.13
C LYS A 605 -7.67 -12.08 -5.04
N SER A 606 -6.75 -12.65 -4.28
CA SER A 606 -7.13 -13.40 -3.09
C SER A 606 -7.61 -12.47 -1.98
N GLY A 607 -7.43 -11.15 -2.10
CA GLY A 607 -7.74 -10.19 -1.06
C GLY A 607 -6.93 -10.41 0.22
N CYS A 608 -5.85 -11.19 0.14
CA CYS A 608 -5.01 -11.52 1.27
C CYS A 608 -3.79 -10.59 1.39
N HIS A 609 -3.46 -9.87 0.31
CA HIS A 609 -2.37 -8.91 0.28
C HIS A 609 -2.87 -7.53 -0.13
N VAL A 610 -2.51 -6.54 0.67
CA VAL A 610 -2.69 -5.12 0.39
C VAL A 610 -1.30 -4.48 0.40
N TYR A 611 -0.86 -3.96 -0.74
CA TYR A 611 0.37 -3.21 -0.92
C TYR A 611 0.08 -1.72 -0.76
N ILE A 612 0.93 -1.00 -0.03
CA ILE A 612 0.80 0.43 0.22
C ILE A 612 2.04 1.13 -0.33
N PHE A 613 1.85 2.15 -1.16
CA PHE A 613 2.93 2.93 -1.74
C PHE A 613 2.78 4.40 -1.36
N ASP A 614 3.82 4.97 -0.76
CA ASP A 614 3.93 6.41 -0.53
C ASP A 614 4.07 7.14 -1.88
N ARG A 615 3.29 8.21 -2.09
CA ARG A 615 3.37 9.08 -3.27
C ARG A 615 4.79 9.55 -3.56
N CYS A 616 5.61 9.87 -2.55
CA CYS A 616 6.98 10.33 -2.75
C CYS A 616 7.86 9.30 -3.45
N LYS A 617 7.46 8.03 -3.47
CA LYS A 617 8.17 6.93 -4.14
C LYS A 617 7.54 6.51 -5.48
N LEU A 618 6.38 7.05 -5.82
CA LEU A 618 5.64 6.74 -7.06
C LEU A 618 5.94 7.70 -8.22
N PHE A 619 6.64 8.81 -7.97
CA PHE A 619 6.90 9.87 -8.96
C PHE A 619 8.35 10.31 -9.01
#